data_AF-A0A3N0DSE2-F1
#
_entry.id   AF-A0A3N0DSE2-F1
#
_cell.length_a   1.000
_cell.length_b   1.000
_cell.length_c   1.000
_cell.angle_alpha   90.00
_cell.angle_beta   90.00
_cell.angle_gamma   90.00
#
_symmetry.space_group_name_H-M   'P 1'
#
loop_
_entity.id
_entity.type
_entity.pdbx_description
1 polymer ?
#
loop_
_entity_poly.entity_id
_entity_poly.type
_entity_poly.pdbx_seq_one_letter_code
_entity_poly.pdbx_strand_id
1 'polypeptide(L)'
;MPTAEEFDEFYVSTRRGLVLQTFALTGDLSASRSAVRDAYVAARHHWDKVGKDADPEAWVRPRAMSAAVRRHTARPWHKERHLDPEQARTLEALHELNDSQRRTLVLTHLSPLRAEDVAREVGLPLARTADLLEEATNTVADGLDCPPAEIAQRLDDLGSVADSVKLPRASIVRRNGVRRRRNFAAIGAVLIAATTIVAGSFVLVTAPAAPAPKADTLVNTQMLLTAEQLAPLTPKQAWSEVSTGDNTKGSGKNNVCQTSRFADDEGLGTWVRKFTAAGSPTQNLVQTVEISNSPGAARQAYDTTLGWYAGCTVARLQLVDAYKVAGVGDQAQVLRLRIPAKRDKVFVVGIARTGALTTSTVLDSSASTPLAASRLAATLAASVRDLCKSKVAGTCVGTIRTSATLPPPSGETAGMLAVADLPVIPKVDDAWAGTDASSAATNPAATPCDKANFVKSGGSKAQTRTYLIPAANLPQRFGLTETIATFSSPAAAEKFVSTIAKRMKSCPHDELSSTVTKAVIHQAGPGSTAYARWRLQSQVNKKNVRISYWMGVARVGNAVAQVTLTPVGSYDITGTQFTALLKRARDRLNEVS
;
A
#
# COMPACT_ATOMS: atom_id res chain seq x y z
N MET A 1 -11.01 28.43 20.55
CA MET A 1 -10.82 27.02 20.13
C MET A 1 -12.20 26.45 19.87
N PRO A 2 -12.39 25.60 18.85
CA PRO A 2 -13.70 25.09 18.52
C PRO A 2 -14.33 24.34 19.70
N THR A 3 -15.58 24.63 20.04
CA THR A 3 -16.25 24.13 21.24
C THR A 3 -16.86 22.74 21.03
N ALA A 4 -17.22 22.07 22.12
CA ALA A 4 -17.94 20.80 22.05
C ALA A 4 -19.35 20.95 21.44
N GLU A 5 -19.98 22.12 21.61
CA GLU A 5 -21.31 22.43 21.10
C GLU A 5 -21.25 22.67 19.58
N GLU A 6 -20.25 23.40 19.10
CA GLU A 6 -19.99 23.56 17.65
C GLU A 6 -19.77 22.21 16.95
N PHE A 7 -19.11 21.25 17.62
CA PHE A 7 -19.01 19.89 17.07
C PHE A 7 -20.36 19.18 17.03
N ASP A 8 -21.16 19.30 18.09
CA ASP A 8 -22.44 18.61 18.19
C ASP A 8 -23.43 19.17 17.14
N GLU A 9 -23.41 20.49 16.90
CA GLU A 9 -24.15 21.17 15.83
C GLU A 9 -23.68 20.77 14.43
N PHE A 10 -22.35 20.80 14.19
CA PHE A 10 -21.76 20.34 12.94
C PHE A 10 -22.16 18.88 12.65
N TYR A 11 -22.03 17.99 13.63
CA TYR A 11 -22.42 16.59 13.46
C TYR A 11 -23.92 16.44 13.17
N VAL A 12 -24.78 17.17 13.87
CA VAL A 12 -26.25 17.06 13.68
C VAL A 12 -26.66 17.55 12.29
N SER A 13 -26.09 18.65 11.81
CA SER A 13 -26.44 19.28 10.54
C SER A 13 -25.97 18.50 9.32
N THR A 14 -24.80 17.86 9.37
CA THR A 14 -24.15 17.28 8.16
C THR A 14 -24.18 15.76 8.09
N ARG A 15 -24.46 15.05 9.20
CA ARG A 15 -24.42 13.57 9.23
C ARG A 15 -25.41 12.88 8.29
N ARG A 16 -26.59 13.47 8.06
CA ARG A 16 -27.63 12.89 7.19
C ARG A 16 -27.17 12.90 5.74
N GLY A 17 -26.73 14.05 5.26
CA GLY A 17 -26.19 14.22 3.90
C GLY A 17 -25.01 13.28 3.63
N LEU A 18 -24.09 13.13 4.58
CA LEU A 18 -22.98 12.18 4.42
C LEU A 18 -23.42 10.71 4.39
N VAL A 19 -24.48 10.32 5.12
CA VAL A 19 -25.03 8.95 4.99
C VAL A 19 -25.63 8.76 3.61
N LEU A 20 -26.41 9.72 3.11
CA LEU A 20 -26.98 9.67 1.77
C LEU A 20 -25.90 9.55 0.69
N GLN A 21 -24.88 10.41 0.74
CA GLN A 21 -23.75 10.36 -0.19
C GLN A 21 -23.03 9.00 -0.16
N THR A 22 -22.71 8.49 1.04
CA THR A 22 -22.02 7.19 1.17
C THR A 22 -22.90 6.00 0.77
N PHE A 23 -24.21 6.11 0.98
CA PHE A 23 -25.18 5.11 0.54
C PHE A 23 -25.33 5.10 -0.98
N ALA A 24 -25.44 6.26 -1.63
CA ALA A 24 -25.47 6.35 -3.09
C ALA A 24 -24.20 5.74 -3.74
N LEU A 25 -23.04 5.86 -3.09
CA LEU A 25 -21.80 5.25 -3.58
C LEU A 25 -21.79 3.71 -3.48
N THR A 26 -22.43 3.14 -2.45
CA THR A 26 -22.22 1.75 -2.05
C THR A 26 -23.45 0.85 -2.15
N GLY A 27 -24.65 1.39 -2.02
CA GLY A 27 -25.88 0.62 -1.82
C GLY A 27 -25.93 -0.17 -0.51
N ASP A 28 -24.97 0.06 0.41
CA ASP A 28 -24.90 -0.60 1.72
C ASP A 28 -25.05 0.43 2.85
N LEU A 29 -26.25 0.46 3.41
CA LEU A 29 -26.65 1.39 4.43
C LEU A 29 -25.92 1.15 5.77
N SER A 30 -25.58 -0.10 6.07
CA SER A 30 -24.88 -0.49 7.30
C SER A 30 -23.39 -0.09 7.25
N ALA A 31 -22.74 -0.30 6.11
CA ALA A 31 -21.40 0.18 5.83
C ALA A 31 -21.33 1.71 5.91
N SER A 32 -22.27 2.39 5.26
CA SER A 32 -22.41 3.84 5.25
C SER A 32 -22.58 4.41 6.65
N ARG A 33 -23.53 3.90 7.43
CA ARG A 33 -23.75 4.29 8.84
C ARG A 33 -22.48 4.19 9.67
N SER A 34 -21.80 3.05 9.58
CA SER A 34 -20.60 2.78 10.37
C SER A 34 -19.44 3.67 9.93
N ALA A 35 -19.30 3.92 8.63
CA ALA A 35 -18.28 4.79 8.04
C ALA A 35 -18.43 6.24 8.48
N VAL A 36 -19.64 6.78 8.34
CA VAL A 36 -19.97 8.14 8.77
C VAL A 36 -19.74 8.31 10.27
N ARG A 37 -20.24 7.38 11.10
CA ARG A 37 -19.99 7.40 12.56
C ARG A 37 -18.50 7.50 12.88
N ASP A 38 -17.69 6.62 12.30
CA ASP A 38 -16.27 6.55 12.64
C ASP A 38 -15.48 7.76 12.12
N ALA A 39 -15.89 8.32 10.97
CA ALA A 39 -15.35 9.57 10.46
C ALA A 39 -15.62 10.73 11.42
N TYR A 40 -16.83 10.86 11.98
CA TYR A 40 -17.12 11.88 13.00
C TYR A 40 -16.46 11.62 14.35
N VAL A 41 -16.30 10.36 14.77
CA VAL A 41 -15.49 10.03 15.96
C VAL A 41 -14.04 10.50 15.78
N ALA A 42 -13.49 10.31 14.57
CA ALA A 42 -12.16 10.81 14.24
C ALA A 42 -12.14 12.35 14.13
N ALA A 43 -13.18 12.97 13.57
CA ALA A 43 -13.29 14.43 13.49
C ALA A 43 -13.31 15.05 14.89
N ARG A 44 -14.06 14.44 15.83
CA ARG A 44 -14.07 14.88 17.22
C ARG A 44 -12.69 14.78 17.88
N HIS A 45 -11.97 13.69 17.59
CA HIS A 45 -10.62 13.48 18.10
C HIS A 45 -9.68 14.63 17.69
N HIS A 46 -9.86 15.16 16.47
CA HIS A 46 -9.09 16.26 15.91
C HIS A 46 -9.85 17.60 15.87
N TRP A 47 -10.89 17.78 16.69
CA TRP A 47 -11.78 18.93 16.59
C TRP A 47 -11.07 20.27 16.75
N ASP A 48 -10.04 20.32 17.59
CA ASP A 48 -9.20 21.52 17.80
C ASP A 48 -8.57 22.05 16.49
N LYS A 49 -8.42 21.17 15.49
CA LYS A 49 -7.94 21.49 14.12
C LYS A 49 -9.10 21.56 13.13
N VAL A 50 -9.97 20.55 13.13
CA VAL A 50 -11.05 20.40 12.14
C VAL A 50 -12.09 21.52 12.27
N GLY A 51 -12.50 21.89 13.49
CA GLY A 51 -13.47 22.95 13.70
C GLY A 51 -12.94 24.37 13.45
N LYS A 52 -11.65 24.53 13.12
CA LYS A 52 -11.07 25.81 12.68
C LYS A 52 -11.06 25.96 11.16
N ASP A 53 -11.33 24.87 10.43
CA ASP A 53 -11.41 24.90 8.98
C ASP A 53 -12.67 25.65 8.54
N ALA A 54 -12.60 26.32 7.39
CA ALA A 54 -13.77 26.98 6.79
C ALA A 54 -14.81 25.95 6.31
N ASP A 55 -14.36 24.74 5.94
CA ASP A 55 -15.22 23.61 5.62
C ASP A 55 -14.79 22.36 6.42
N PRO A 56 -15.31 22.18 7.66
CA PRO A 56 -15.05 20.99 8.45
C PRO A 56 -15.53 19.70 7.78
N GLU A 57 -16.53 19.77 6.89
CA GLU A 57 -17.07 18.61 6.19
C GLU A 57 -16.09 18.06 5.15
N ALA A 58 -15.31 18.92 4.48
CA ALA A 58 -14.23 18.52 3.57
C ALA A 58 -13.19 17.60 4.25
N TRP A 59 -13.03 17.67 5.57
CA TRP A 59 -12.17 16.75 6.32
C TRP A 59 -12.84 15.38 6.55
N VAL A 60 -14.14 15.37 6.82
CA VAL A 60 -14.92 14.18 7.21
C VAL A 60 -15.35 13.36 6.00
N ARG A 61 -15.83 14.02 4.95
CA ARG A 61 -16.42 13.42 3.75
C ARG A 61 -15.52 12.40 3.04
N PRO A 62 -14.26 12.72 2.65
CA PRO A 62 -13.41 11.74 1.97
C PRO A 62 -13.09 10.54 2.86
N ARG A 63 -13.02 10.71 4.18
CA ARG A 63 -12.82 9.62 5.14
C ARG A 63 -14.05 8.73 5.24
N ALA A 64 -15.23 9.31 5.30
CA ALA A 64 -16.50 8.59 5.32
C ALA A 64 -16.70 7.80 4.02
N MET A 65 -16.54 8.44 2.86
CA MET A 65 -16.63 7.79 1.54
C MET A 65 -15.65 6.64 1.39
N SER A 66 -14.37 6.87 1.66
CA SER A 66 -13.34 5.83 1.55
C SER A 66 -13.61 4.66 2.51
N ALA A 67 -14.09 4.94 3.73
CA ALA A 67 -14.41 3.89 4.70
C ALA A 67 -15.68 3.12 4.33
N ALA A 68 -16.68 3.77 3.72
CA ALA A 68 -17.91 3.12 3.27
C ALA A 68 -17.61 2.13 2.14
N VAL A 69 -16.90 2.57 1.10
CA VAL A 69 -16.50 1.73 -0.04
C VAL A 69 -15.72 0.50 0.43
N ARG A 70 -14.68 0.69 1.26
CA ARG A 70 -13.89 -0.42 1.82
C ARG A 70 -14.72 -1.42 2.64
N ARG A 71 -15.78 -0.97 3.33
CA ARG A 71 -16.61 -1.84 4.18
C ARG A 71 -17.67 -2.58 3.40
N HIS A 72 -18.25 -1.92 2.40
CA HIS A 72 -19.18 -2.51 1.46
C HIS A 72 -18.51 -3.68 0.72
N THR A 73 -17.31 -3.47 0.16
CA THR A 73 -16.57 -4.53 -0.54
C THR A 73 -16.16 -5.68 0.38
N ALA A 74 -15.88 -5.41 1.65
CA ALA A 74 -15.56 -6.43 2.65
C ALA A 74 -16.77 -7.26 3.12
N ARG A 75 -18.01 -6.85 2.80
CA ARG A 75 -19.25 -7.52 3.23
C ARG A 75 -20.28 -7.61 2.09
N PRO A 76 -20.02 -8.40 1.04
CA PRO A 76 -20.82 -8.44 -0.18
C PRO A 76 -22.25 -8.97 0.00
N TRP A 77 -22.59 -9.50 1.18
CA TRP A 77 -23.90 -10.05 1.51
C TRP A 77 -24.89 -9.02 2.06
N HIS A 78 -24.50 -7.76 2.16
CA HIS A 78 -25.35 -6.64 2.59
C HIS A 78 -25.73 -5.76 1.40
N LYS A 79 -26.74 -6.18 0.65
CA LYS A 79 -27.58 -5.26 -0.13
C LYS A 79 -28.80 -4.91 0.70
N GLU A 80 -29.21 -3.65 0.69
CA GLU A 80 -30.44 -3.24 1.38
C GLU A 80 -31.63 -4.00 0.76
N ARG A 81 -32.34 -4.77 1.59
CA ARG A 81 -33.41 -5.69 1.11
C ARG A 81 -34.79 -5.02 1.04
N HIS A 82 -34.90 -3.81 1.58
CA HIS A 82 -36.16 -3.07 1.72
C HIS A 82 -36.07 -1.73 0.98
N LEU A 83 -35.80 -1.78 -0.31
CA LEU A 83 -35.84 -0.62 -1.20
C LEU A 83 -37.14 -0.65 -1.99
N ASP A 84 -37.71 0.52 -2.23
CA ASP A 84 -38.76 0.62 -3.25
C ASP A 84 -38.14 0.37 -4.65
N PRO A 85 -38.93 -0.11 -5.64
CA PRO A 85 -38.42 -0.39 -6.98
C PRO A 85 -37.68 0.77 -7.67
N GLU A 86 -38.10 2.02 -7.49
CA GLU A 86 -37.42 3.21 -8.02
C GLU A 86 -36.08 3.43 -7.33
N GLN A 87 -36.01 3.31 -6.00
CA GLN A 87 -34.75 3.41 -5.25
C GLN A 87 -33.75 2.30 -5.64
N ALA A 88 -34.24 1.08 -5.85
CA ALA A 88 -33.43 -0.03 -6.33
C ALA A 88 -32.87 0.26 -7.73
N ARG A 89 -33.72 0.75 -8.65
CA ARG A 89 -33.29 1.16 -10.00
C ARG A 89 -32.25 2.29 -9.96
N THR A 90 -32.43 3.29 -9.09
CA THR A 90 -31.44 4.37 -8.90
C THR A 90 -30.08 3.82 -8.47
N LEU A 91 -30.04 2.90 -7.50
CA LEU A 91 -28.78 2.29 -7.07
C LEU A 91 -28.16 1.40 -8.15
N GLU A 92 -28.96 0.66 -8.92
CA GLU A 92 -28.48 -0.16 -10.04
C GLU A 92 -27.87 0.72 -11.14
N ALA A 93 -28.54 1.80 -11.54
CA ALA A 93 -28.01 2.76 -12.51
C ALA A 93 -26.71 3.41 -12.04
N LEU A 94 -26.61 3.76 -10.74
CA LEU A 94 -25.36 4.22 -10.15
C LEU A 94 -24.28 3.14 -10.17
N HIS A 95 -24.64 1.86 -10.02
CA HIS A 95 -23.70 0.73 -9.99
C HIS A 95 -23.08 0.40 -11.35
N GLU A 96 -23.71 0.78 -12.45
CA GLU A 96 -23.14 0.70 -13.80
C GLU A 96 -21.99 1.70 -14.03
N LEU A 97 -21.96 2.80 -13.26
CA LEU A 97 -20.88 3.78 -13.34
C LEU A 97 -19.58 3.23 -12.73
N ASN A 98 -18.44 3.60 -13.32
CA ASN A 98 -17.15 3.40 -12.68
C ASN A 98 -16.99 4.30 -11.43
N ASP A 99 -16.04 3.98 -10.55
CA ASP A 99 -15.86 4.68 -9.27
C ASP A 99 -15.69 6.20 -9.40
N SER A 100 -15.00 6.67 -10.45
CA SER A 100 -14.74 8.10 -10.66
C SER A 100 -15.99 8.83 -11.17
N GLN A 101 -16.74 8.20 -12.08
CA GLN A 101 -18.02 8.70 -12.57
C GLN A 101 -19.05 8.78 -11.44
N ARG A 102 -19.23 7.67 -10.70
CA ARG A 102 -20.18 7.60 -9.58
C ARG A 102 -19.86 8.63 -8.51
N ARG A 103 -18.59 8.77 -8.13
CA ARG A 103 -18.18 9.74 -7.11
C ARG A 103 -18.36 11.18 -7.57
N THR A 104 -18.08 11.47 -8.83
CA THR A 104 -18.28 12.81 -9.42
C THR A 104 -19.77 13.17 -9.43
N LEU A 105 -20.64 12.26 -9.90
CA LEU A 105 -22.09 12.45 -9.94
C LEU A 105 -22.67 12.66 -8.52
N VAL A 106 -22.32 11.78 -7.57
CA VAL A 106 -22.80 11.88 -6.19
C VAL A 106 -22.35 13.18 -5.52
N LEU A 107 -21.09 13.58 -5.66
CA LEU A 107 -20.60 14.83 -5.07
C LEU A 107 -21.28 16.06 -5.70
N THR A 108 -21.55 16.02 -7.00
CA THR A 108 -22.18 17.14 -7.71
C THR A 108 -23.62 17.34 -7.29
N HIS A 109 -24.40 16.26 -7.12
CA HIS A 109 -25.82 16.36 -6.80
C HIS A 109 -26.12 16.36 -5.29
N LEU A 110 -25.38 15.61 -4.48
CA LEU A 110 -25.70 15.37 -3.06
C LEU A 110 -24.80 16.13 -2.09
N SER A 111 -23.99 17.09 -2.58
CA SER A 111 -23.14 17.93 -1.75
C SER A 111 -23.17 19.39 -2.19
N PRO A 112 -22.91 20.36 -1.29
CA PRO A 112 -22.92 21.78 -1.63
C PRO A 112 -21.65 22.25 -2.36
N LEU A 113 -20.81 21.34 -2.88
CA LEU A 113 -19.55 21.71 -3.50
C LEU A 113 -19.75 22.34 -4.87
N ARG A 114 -18.86 23.28 -5.18
CA ARG A 114 -18.68 23.80 -6.55
C ARG A 114 -17.85 22.82 -7.37
N ALA A 115 -17.93 22.95 -8.70
CA ALA A 115 -17.24 22.06 -9.63
C ALA A 115 -15.72 21.96 -9.37
N GLU A 116 -15.05 23.05 -8.97
CA GLU A 116 -13.62 23.05 -8.67
C GLU A 116 -13.29 22.26 -7.40
N ASP A 117 -14.20 22.27 -6.43
CA ASP A 117 -14.04 21.57 -5.17
C ASP A 117 -14.35 20.07 -5.35
N VAL A 118 -15.32 19.71 -6.20
CA VAL A 118 -15.55 18.33 -6.66
C VAL A 118 -14.32 17.80 -7.40
N ALA A 119 -13.76 18.56 -8.34
CA ALA A 119 -12.56 18.16 -9.08
C ALA A 119 -11.35 17.90 -8.15
N ARG A 120 -11.17 18.77 -7.14
CA ARG A 120 -10.13 18.59 -6.11
C ARG A 120 -10.36 17.34 -5.27
N GLU A 121 -11.60 17.06 -4.88
CA GLU A 121 -11.93 15.90 -4.05
C GLU A 121 -11.80 14.57 -4.80
N VAL A 122 -12.13 14.55 -6.10
CA VAL A 122 -11.95 13.39 -6.98
C VAL A 122 -10.48 13.23 -7.42
N GLY A 123 -9.71 14.32 -7.43
CA GLY A 123 -8.28 14.31 -7.79
C GLY A 123 -8.02 14.41 -9.29
N LEU A 124 -8.91 15.07 -10.04
CA LEU A 124 -8.84 15.22 -11.49
C LEU A 124 -8.86 16.69 -11.91
N PRO A 125 -8.33 17.04 -13.10
CA PRO A 125 -8.49 18.39 -13.66
C PRO A 125 -9.97 18.74 -13.86
N LEU A 126 -10.34 20.01 -13.65
CA LEU A 126 -11.72 20.49 -13.75
C LEU A 126 -12.41 20.07 -15.07
N ALA A 127 -11.72 20.23 -16.21
CA ALA A 127 -12.24 19.82 -17.52
C ALA A 127 -12.56 18.31 -17.57
N ARG A 128 -11.66 17.47 -17.05
CA ARG A 128 -11.90 16.01 -17.02
C ARG A 128 -13.01 15.63 -16.06
N THR A 129 -13.18 16.34 -14.95
CA THR A 129 -14.31 16.16 -14.04
C THR A 129 -15.64 16.53 -14.71
N ALA A 130 -15.66 17.58 -15.54
CA ALA A 130 -16.84 17.94 -16.33
C ALA A 130 -17.18 16.85 -17.36
N ASP A 131 -16.20 16.34 -18.11
CA ASP A 131 -16.41 15.23 -19.05
C ASP A 131 -16.99 13.99 -18.33
N LEU A 132 -16.42 13.63 -17.18
CA LEU A 132 -16.89 12.49 -16.39
C LEU A 132 -18.30 12.70 -15.84
N LEU A 133 -18.65 13.92 -15.46
CA LEU A 133 -19.99 14.25 -15.01
C LEU A 133 -20.99 14.11 -16.15
N GLU A 134 -20.67 14.58 -17.35
CA GLU A 134 -21.51 14.42 -18.54
C GLU A 134 -21.71 12.94 -18.89
N GLU A 135 -20.62 12.16 -18.96
CA GLU A 135 -20.66 10.71 -19.20
C GLU A 135 -21.53 9.98 -18.15
N ALA A 136 -21.36 10.32 -16.87
CA ALA A 136 -22.12 9.73 -15.77
C ALA A 136 -23.61 10.10 -15.83
N THR A 137 -23.90 11.37 -16.14
CA THR A 137 -25.26 11.90 -16.28
C THR A 137 -26.01 11.17 -17.39
N ASN A 138 -25.39 11.01 -18.57
CA ASN A 138 -26.01 10.29 -19.69
C ASN A 138 -26.27 8.82 -19.34
N THR A 139 -25.28 8.14 -18.76
CA THR A 139 -25.41 6.72 -18.38
C THR A 139 -26.53 6.49 -17.36
N VAL A 140 -26.67 7.39 -16.37
CA VAL A 140 -27.74 7.27 -15.37
C VAL A 140 -29.10 7.68 -15.94
N ALA A 141 -29.17 8.73 -16.76
CA ALA A 141 -30.40 9.12 -17.45
C ALA A 141 -30.94 7.97 -18.32
N ASP A 142 -30.07 7.32 -19.10
CA ASP A 142 -30.41 6.15 -19.91
C ASP A 142 -30.85 4.96 -19.06
N GLY A 143 -30.12 4.68 -17.97
CA GLY A 143 -30.45 3.57 -17.05
C GLY A 143 -31.76 3.76 -16.28
N LEU A 144 -32.19 5.01 -16.07
CA LEU A 144 -33.44 5.36 -15.38
C LEU A 144 -34.60 5.68 -16.33
N ASP A 145 -34.34 5.78 -17.64
CA ASP A 145 -35.29 6.24 -18.65
C ASP A 145 -35.92 7.59 -18.25
N CYS A 146 -35.08 8.55 -17.86
CA CYS A 146 -35.51 9.87 -17.41
C CYS A 146 -34.64 11.01 -17.98
N PRO A 147 -35.17 12.25 -18.10
CA PRO A 147 -34.36 13.41 -18.44
C PRO A 147 -33.23 13.65 -17.43
N PRO A 148 -32.05 14.14 -17.85
CA PRO A 148 -30.93 14.48 -16.95
C PRO A 148 -31.31 15.40 -15.78
N ALA A 149 -32.28 16.30 -15.99
CA ALA A 149 -32.76 17.22 -14.97
C ALA A 149 -33.43 16.51 -13.77
N GLU A 150 -33.91 15.28 -13.93
CA GLU A 150 -34.57 14.52 -12.87
C GLU A 150 -33.58 13.74 -11.99
N ILE A 151 -32.30 13.61 -12.38
CA ILE A 151 -31.30 12.80 -11.64
C ILE A 151 -31.14 13.30 -10.21
N ALA A 152 -31.14 14.62 -9.99
CA ALA A 152 -31.03 15.18 -8.65
C ALA A 152 -32.17 14.70 -7.73
N GLN A 153 -33.42 14.73 -8.24
CA GLN A 153 -34.58 14.24 -7.52
C GLN A 153 -34.48 12.73 -7.22
N ARG A 154 -34.06 11.93 -8.22
CA ARG A 154 -33.88 10.47 -8.04
C ARG A 154 -32.84 10.12 -6.98
N LEU A 155 -31.77 10.91 -6.86
CA LEU A 155 -30.76 10.75 -5.81
C LEU A 155 -31.29 11.21 -4.44
N ASP A 156 -32.09 12.28 -4.40
CA ASP A 156 -32.72 12.77 -3.17
C ASP A 156 -33.76 11.77 -2.61
N ASP A 157 -34.45 11.03 -3.46
CA ASP A 157 -35.42 10.01 -3.06
C ASP A 157 -34.79 8.87 -2.23
N LEU A 158 -33.50 8.57 -2.44
CA LEU A 158 -32.70 7.66 -1.60
C LEU A 158 -32.55 8.19 -0.16
N GLY A 159 -32.79 9.48 0.07
CA GLY A 159 -32.74 10.13 1.38
C GLY A 159 -33.70 9.51 2.39
N SER A 160 -34.86 9.03 1.96
CA SER A 160 -35.82 8.33 2.83
C SER A 160 -35.26 7.03 3.40
N VAL A 161 -34.42 6.32 2.62
CA VAL A 161 -33.69 5.12 3.07
C VAL A 161 -32.59 5.52 4.04
N ALA A 162 -31.84 6.58 3.74
CA ALA A 162 -30.82 7.13 4.63
C ALA A 162 -31.41 7.56 5.99
N ASP A 163 -32.66 8.03 6.01
CA ASP A 163 -33.37 8.45 7.23
C ASP A 163 -33.80 7.31 8.14
N SER A 164 -33.98 6.10 7.59
CA SER A 164 -34.26 4.91 8.39
C SER A 164 -33.10 4.55 9.33
N VAL A 165 -31.91 5.10 9.09
CA VAL A 165 -30.71 4.84 9.86
C VAL A 165 -30.72 5.58 11.19
N LYS A 166 -30.77 4.81 12.28
CA LYS A 166 -30.48 5.35 13.62
C LYS A 166 -28.99 5.62 13.79
N LEU A 167 -28.60 6.88 13.59
CA LEU A 167 -27.28 7.41 13.93
C LEU A 167 -27.17 7.69 15.45
N PRO A 168 -25.97 7.53 16.05
CA PRO A 168 -25.77 7.83 17.45
C PRO A 168 -25.99 9.31 17.76
N ARG A 169 -26.40 9.63 19.00
CA ARG A 169 -26.49 11.03 19.45
C ARG A 169 -25.11 11.70 19.43
N ALA A 170 -25.08 13.01 19.24
CA ALA A 170 -23.84 13.80 19.21
C ALA A 170 -22.96 13.55 20.45
N SER A 171 -23.59 13.49 21.64
CA SER A 171 -22.92 13.17 22.90
C SER A 171 -22.19 11.81 22.93
N ILE A 172 -22.71 10.80 22.21
CA ILE A 172 -22.08 9.47 22.11
C ILE A 172 -20.86 9.54 21.19
N VAL A 173 -21.01 10.15 20.02
CA VAL A 173 -19.89 10.37 19.07
C VAL A 173 -18.80 11.19 19.73
N ARG A 174 -19.19 12.25 20.43
CA ARG A 174 -18.31 13.12 21.20
C ARG A 174 -17.53 12.34 22.26
N ARG A 175 -18.23 11.56 23.09
CA ARG A 175 -17.60 10.73 24.14
C ARG A 175 -16.63 9.72 23.53
N ASN A 176 -16.98 9.09 22.42
CA ASN A 176 -16.11 8.13 21.74
C ASN A 176 -14.87 8.80 21.14
N GLY A 177 -15.00 10.01 20.59
CA GLY A 177 -13.85 10.80 20.11
C GLY A 177 -12.91 11.22 21.24
N VAL A 178 -13.46 11.65 22.38
CA VAL A 178 -12.67 11.97 23.58
C VAL A 178 -12.04 10.73 24.20
N ARG A 179 -12.76 9.59 24.25
CA ARG A 179 -12.22 8.31 24.71
C ARG A 179 -11.09 7.83 23.81
N ARG A 180 -11.18 8.03 22.50
CA ARG A 180 -10.07 7.78 21.56
C ARG A 180 -8.86 8.65 21.93
N ARG A 181 -9.06 9.95 22.18
CA ARG A 181 -7.99 10.88 22.63
C ARG A 181 -7.34 10.41 23.95
N ARG A 182 -8.16 9.97 24.90
CA ARG A 182 -7.71 9.47 26.22
C ARG A 182 -7.07 8.08 26.16
N ASN A 183 -7.53 7.19 25.29
CA ASN A 183 -6.92 5.86 25.11
C ASN A 183 -5.58 5.99 24.40
N PHE A 184 -5.43 6.90 23.42
CA PHE A 184 -4.13 7.26 22.87
C PHE A 184 -3.20 7.86 23.95
N ALA A 185 -3.72 8.70 24.85
CA ALA A 185 -2.95 9.23 25.98
C ALA A 185 -2.63 8.17 27.07
N ALA A 186 -3.52 7.18 27.30
CA ALA A 186 -3.37 6.15 28.33
C ALA A 186 -2.47 4.99 27.88
N ILE A 187 -2.42 4.66 26.58
CA ILE A 187 -1.45 3.72 26.03
C ILE A 187 -0.01 4.25 26.20
N GLY A 188 0.18 5.59 26.21
CA GLY A 188 1.44 6.22 26.61
C GLY A 188 1.77 6.10 28.10
N ALA A 189 0.77 6.00 28.98
CA ALA A 189 0.98 5.96 30.44
C ALA A 189 1.18 4.54 31.00
N VAL A 190 0.59 3.50 30.39
CA VAL A 190 0.70 2.10 30.88
C VAL A 190 2.12 1.52 30.68
N LEU A 191 2.93 2.06 29.77
CA LEU A 191 4.33 1.67 29.60
C LEU A 191 5.27 2.24 30.68
N ILE A 192 4.83 3.20 31.49
CA ILE A 192 5.64 3.81 32.56
C ILE A 192 5.40 3.14 33.93
N ALA A 193 4.24 2.51 34.14
CA ALA A 193 3.86 1.98 35.45
C ALA A 193 4.49 0.61 35.82
N ALA A 194 5.14 -0.08 34.89
CA ALA A 194 5.74 -1.39 35.16
C ALA A 194 7.18 -1.33 35.70
N THR A 195 7.80 -0.15 35.80
CA THR A 195 9.20 0.01 36.26
C THR A 195 9.36 0.72 37.59
N THR A 196 8.28 1.08 38.30
CA THR A 196 8.35 1.82 39.57
C THR A 196 7.66 1.12 40.73
N ILE A 197 8.02 -0.14 40.99
CA ILE A 197 7.95 -0.68 42.35
C ILE A 197 9.39 -0.95 42.77
N VAL A 198 10.10 0.11 43.15
CA VAL A 198 11.16 0.22 44.19
C VAL A 198 11.78 1.63 44.00
N ALA A 199 11.15 2.66 44.57
CA ALA A 199 11.76 3.89 45.07
C ALA A 199 10.64 4.87 45.47
N GLY A 200 10.72 5.40 46.68
CA GLY A 200 9.64 6.09 47.37
C GLY A 200 9.32 7.49 46.84
N SER A 201 8.08 7.88 47.14
CA SER A 201 7.62 9.22 47.54
C SER A 201 8.37 10.43 46.96
N PHE A 202 7.93 10.90 45.79
CA PHE A 202 8.02 12.33 45.45
C PHE A 202 6.69 12.81 44.84
N VAL A 203 6.13 13.84 45.46
CA VAL A 203 5.00 14.62 44.94
C VAL A 203 5.46 15.30 43.65
N LEU A 204 4.97 14.82 42.50
CA LEU A 204 5.21 15.46 41.20
C LEU A 204 4.28 16.67 41.06
N VAL A 205 4.81 17.84 41.39
CA VAL A 205 4.32 19.12 40.84
C VAL A 205 4.49 19.05 39.33
N THR A 206 3.38 19.05 38.60
CA THR A 206 3.38 19.06 37.13
C THR A 206 3.75 20.46 36.66
N ALA A 207 5.04 20.66 36.37
CA ALA A 207 5.49 21.81 35.59
C ALA A 207 4.91 21.72 34.16
N PRO A 208 4.51 22.86 33.57
CA PRO A 208 3.99 22.87 32.19
C PRO A 208 5.07 22.35 31.23
N ALA A 209 4.67 21.47 30.31
CA ALA A 209 5.54 20.88 29.31
C ALA A 209 6.21 21.99 28.49
N ALA A 210 7.55 21.96 28.43
CA ALA A 210 8.32 22.86 27.60
C ALA A 210 7.87 22.75 26.13
N PRO A 211 7.81 23.85 25.37
CA PRO A 211 7.43 23.83 23.97
C PRO A 211 8.36 22.91 23.19
N ALA A 212 7.80 22.14 22.24
CA ALA A 212 8.58 21.24 21.40
C ALA A 212 9.68 22.03 20.66
N PRO A 213 10.93 21.55 20.66
CA PRO A 213 12.04 22.22 19.98
C PRO A 213 11.75 22.34 18.48
N LYS A 214 12.12 23.50 17.89
CA LYS A 214 11.97 23.74 16.46
C LYS A 214 12.93 22.86 15.65
N ALA A 215 12.49 22.39 14.49
CA ALA A 215 13.24 21.46 13.62
C ALA A 215 14.67 21.92 13.30
N ASP A 216 14.84 23.20 12.99
CA ASP A 216 16.10 23.87 12.68
C ASP A 216 17.14 23.82 13.82
N THR A 217 16.67 23.74 15.07
CA THR A 217 17.54 23.60 16.25
C THR A 217 18.01 22.16 16.47
N LEU A 218 17.34 21.17 15.88
CA LEU A 218 17.67 19.75 15.99
C LEU A 218 18.51 19.27 14.82
N VAL A 219 18.18 19.69 13.60
CA VAL A 219 18.93 19.43 12.38
C VAL A 219 18.94 20.69 11.55
N ASN A 220 20.11 21.09 11.07
CA ASN A 220 20.28 22.24 10.18
C ASN A 220 20.82 21.81 8.81
N THR A 221 20.86 22.75 7.86
CA THR A 221 21.26 22.49 6.48
C THR A 221 22.73 22.12 6.29
N GLN A 222 23.59 22.37 7.28
CA GLN A 222 25.01 21.93 7.27
C GLN A 222 25.16 20.46 7.66
N MET A 223 24.11 19.84 8.21
CA MET A 223 24.05 18.41 8.54
C MET A 223 23.48 17.56 7.38
N LEU A 224 23.12 18.20 6.26
CA LEU A 224 22.66 17.53 5.04
C LEU A 224 23.84 17.26 4.10
N LEU A 225 23.68 16.30 3.18
CA LEU A 225 24.71 15.91 2.23
C LEU A 225 25.19 17.11 1.40
N THR A 226 26.43 17.05 0.92
CA THR A 226 26.99 18.02 -0.02
C THR A 226 27.27 17.37 -1.37
N ALA A 227 27.45 18.18 -2.42
CA ALA A 227 27.76 17.67 -3.76
C ALA A 227 29.08 16.88 -3.80
N GLU A 228 30.08 17.31 -3.01
CA GLU A 228 31.40 16.66 -2.91
C GLU A 228 31.26 15.24 -2.34
N GLN A 229 30.37 15.05 -1.37
CA GLN A 229 30.11 13.74 -0.77
C GLN A 229 29.41 12.78 -1.74
N LEU A 230 28.77 13.29 -2.80
CA LEU A 230 28.15 12.49 -3.85
C LEU A 230 29.12 12.13 -4.98
N ALA A 231 30.25 12.82 -5.14
CA ALA A 231 31.22 12.57 -6.20
C ALA A 231 31.63 11.08 -6.36
N PRO A 232 31.81 10.29 -5.29
CA PRO A 232 32.13 8.86 -5.41
C PRO A 232 31.02 8.00 -6.03
N LEU A 233 29.75 8.42 -5.99
CA LEU A 233 28.65 7.68 -6.62
C LEU A 233 28.86 7.59 -8.13
N THR A 234 29.25 8.71 -8.73
CA THR A 234 29.38 8.88 -10.17
C THR A 234 30.67 9.65 -10.51
N PRO A 235 31.86 9.02 -10.41
CA PRO A 235 33.13 9.74 -10.52
C PRO A 235 33.36 10.50 -11.84
N LYS A 236 32.56 10.21 -12.87
CA LYS A 236 32.61 10.84 -14.20
C LYS A 236 31.62 12.00 -14.37
N GLN A 237 30.78 12.29 -13.37
CA GLN A 237 29.75 13.34 -13.44
C GLN A 237 29.84 14.22 -12.20
N ALA A 238 29.83 15.53 -12.39
CA ALA A 238 29.82 16.50 -11.30
C ALA A 238 28.40 16.66 -10.75
N TRP A 239 28.26 16.59 -9.42
CA TRP A 239 27.00 16.85 -8.73
C TRP A 239 26.84 18.35 -8.44
N SER A 240 25.60 18.81 -8.44
CA SER A 240 25.21 20.14 -8.00
C SER A 240 23.95 20.08 -7.15
N GLU A 241 23.85 20.93 -6.13
CA GLU A 241 22.63 21.11 -5.35
C GLU A 241 21.60 21.87 -6.20
N VAL A 242 20.38 21.33 -6.28
CA VAL A 242 19.24 21.93 -6.98
C VAL A 242 18.38 22.74 -6.02
N SER A 243 18.11 22.19 -4.84
CA SER A 243 17.28 22.85 -3.83
C SER A 243 17.45 22.21 -2.46
N THR A 244 17.25 23.01 -1.42
CA THR A 244 17.06 22.57 -0.02
C THR A 244 15.79 23.20 0.52
N GLY A 245 14.96 22.42 1.21
CA GLY A 245 13.74 22.92 1.85
C GLY A 245 13.20 21.99 2.93
N ASP A 246 12.17 22.44 3.63
CA ASP A 246 11.52 21.74 4.74
C ASP A 246 10.40 20.77 4.31
N ASN A 247 10.12 20.71 3.01
CA ASN A 247 9.05 19.92 2.42
C ASN A 247 7.64 20.26 2.94
N THR A 248 7.38 21.52 3.35
CA THR A 248 6.04 21.95 3.83
C THR A 248 5.12 22.49 2.73
N LYS A 249 5.65 22.76 1.53
CA LYS A 249 4.91 23.28 0.37
C LYS A 249 4.61 22.18 -0.68
N GLY A 250 3.75 22.47 -1.66
CA GLY A 250 3.45 21.56 -2.79
C GLY A 250 2.78 20.26 -2.36
N SER A 251 2.95 19.17 -3.14
CA SER A 251 2.42 17.84 -2.78
C SER A 251 3.18 17.16 -1.63
N GLY A 252 4.43 17.60 -1.38
CA GLY A 252 5.31 16.99 -0.39
C GLY A 252 5.94 15.66 -0.81
N LYS A 253 5.63 15.16 -2.01
CA LYS A 253 6.20 13.91 -2.55
C LYS A 253 7.47 14.22 -3.33
N ASN A 254 8.57 13.58 -2.97
CA ASN A 254 9.89 13.84 -3.57
C ASN A 254 10.48 12.64 -4.32
N ASN A 255 9.83 11.48 -4.25
CA ASN A 255 10.25 10.27 -4.95
C ASN A 255 9.04 9.47 -5.44
N VAL A 256 9.30 8.48 -6.29
CA VAL A 256 8.30 7.76 -7.09
C VAL A 256 7.38 6.84 -6.27
N CYS A 257 7.82 6.36 -5.10
CA CYS A 257 7.08 5.39 -4.29
C CYS A 257 6.46 5.99 -3.01
N GLN A 258 6.76 7.25 -2.69
CA GLN A 258 6.27 7.93 -1.50
C GLN A 258 4.74 8.09 -1.53
N THR A 259 4.06 7.57 -0.51
CA THR A 259 2.60 7.55 -0.45
C THR A 259 2.00 8.75 0.29
N SER A 260 2.70 9.28 1.30
CA SER A 260 2.35 10.47 2.10
C SER A 260 3.46 11.52 2.09
N ARG A 261 3.21 12.75 2.56
CA ARG A 261 4.22 13.84 2.62
C ARG A 261 5.39 13.49 3.55
N PHE A 262 5.09 12.87 4.69
CA PHE A 262 6.05 12.46 5.70
C PHE A 262 5.82 11.00 6.06
N ALA A 263 6.88 10.32 6.50
CA ALA A 263 6.78 8.99 7.09
C ALA A 263 6.35 9.08 8.56
N ASP A 264 6.68 10.19 9.23
CA ASP A 264 6.18 10.58 10.55
C ASP A 264 5.29 11.83 10.46
N ASP A 265 3.98 11.64 10.41
CA ASP A 265 3.00 12.75 10.36
C ASP A 265 2.97 13.60 11.66
N GLU A 266 3.56 13.10 12.75
CA GLU A 266 3.71 13.81 14.04
C GLU A 266 5.17 14.24 14.30
N GLY A 267 6.00 14.20 13.26
CA GLY A 267 7.40 14.60 13.29
C GLY A 267 7.59 16.08 13.65
N LEU A 268 8.72 16.38 14.27
CA LEU A 268 9.13 17.74 14.65
C LEU A 268 9.60 18.56 13.45
N GLY A 269 9.99 17.91 12.36
CA GLY A 269 10.27 18.55 11.08
C GLY A 269 11.01 17.67 10.08
N THR A 270 11.29 18.26 8.92
CA THR A 270 11.88 17.55 7.79
C THR A 270 12.84 18.46 7.04
N TRP A 271 13.86 17.87 6.41
CA TRP A 271 14.70 18.51 5.42
C TRP A 271 14.76 17.65 4.17
N VAL A 272 14.61 18.27 3.01
CA VAL A 272 14.78 17.65 1.70
C VAL A 272 15.82 18.43 0.92
N ARG A 273 16.87 17.74 0.47
CA ARG A 273 17.89 18.28 -0.41
C ARG A 273 17.94 17.49 -1.71
N LYS A 274 17.90 18.18 -2.84
CA LYS A 274 17.88 17.59 -4.18
C LYS A 274 19.18 17.93 -4.90
N PHE A 275 19.71 16.95 -5.62
CA PHE A 275 20.92 17.08 -6.41
C PHE A 275 20.71 16.56 -7.82
N THR A 276 21.47 17.11 -8.76
CA THR A 276 21.56 16.63 -10.13
C THR A 276 23.03 16.46 -10.53
N ALA A 277 23.32 15.38 -11.26
CA ALA A 277 24.57 15.17 -11.94
C ALA A 277 24.32 15.20 -13.45
N ALA A 278 24.82 16.26 -14.11
CA ALA A 278 24.68 16.43 -15.54
C ALA A 278 25.51 15.37 -16.28
N GLY A 279 24.93 14.78 -17.33
CA GLY A 279 25.58 13.80 -18.18
C GLY A 279 24.58 13.00 -19.01
N SER A 280 25.05 11.95 -19.67
CA SER A 280 24.20 11.03 -20.45
C SER A 280 24.34 9.60 -19.91
N PRO A 281 23.38 9.11 -19.09
CA PRO A 281 22.16 9.79 -18.62
C PRO A 281 22.41 10.81 -17.49
N THR A 282 21.49 11.76 -17.33
CA THR A 282 21.39 12.60 -16.13
C THR A 282 21.02 11.74 -14.93
N GLN A 283 21.58 12.05 -13.76
CA GLN A 283 21.25 11.36 -12.51
C GLN A 283 20.72 12.37 -11.50
N ASN A 284 19.70 11.95 -10.75
CA ASN A 284 19.11 12.77 -9.70
C ASN A 284 19.23 12.05 -8.37
N LEU A 285 19.55 12.78 -7.30
CA LEU A 285 19.53 12.24 -5.95
C LEU A 285 18.69 13.12 -5.05
N VAL A 286 17.81 12.51 -4.27
CA VAL A 286 17.04 13.19 -3.22
C VAL A 286 17.47 12.65 -1.87
N GLN A 287 17.93 13.52 -0.99
CA GLN A 287 18.07 13.24 0.43
C GLN A 287 16.83 13.76 1.16
N THR A 288 16.23 12.94 2.01
CA THR A 288 15.17 13.35 2.94
C THR A 288 15.59 12.98 4.36
N VAL A 289 15.53 13.93 5.28
CA VAL A 289 15.77 13.73 6.71
C VAL A 289 14.50 14.08 7.47
N GLU A 290 13.94 13.14 8.23
CA GLU A 290 12.81 13.36 9.11
C GLU A 290 13.26 13.32 10.58
N ILE A 291 12.73 14.25 11.37
CA ILE A 291 13.03 14.44 12.78
C ILE A 291 11.79 14.02 13.56
N SER A 292 11.84 12.88 14.21
CA SER A 292 10.71 12.38 15.00
C SER A 292 10.76 12.91 16.44
N ASN A 293 9.62 12.84 17.12
CA ASN A 293 9.52 13.25 18.53
C ASN A 293 10.21 12.27 19.51
N SER A 294 10.60 11.08 19.04
CA SER A 294 11.26 10.04 19.82
C SER A 294 11.97 9.03 18.92
N PRO A 295 12.95 8.25 19.45
CA PRO A 295 13.55 7.14 18.72
C PRO A 295 12.55 6.05 18.28
N GLY A 296 11.48 5.86 19.05
CA GLY A 296 10.40 4.93 18.71
C GLY A 296 9.59 5.40 17.50
N ALA A 297 9.22 6.68 17.46
CA ALA A 297 8.56 7.28 16.30
C ALA A 297 9.49 7.26 15.06
N ALA A 298 10.78 7.54 15.22
CA ALA A 298 11.74 7.42 14.12
C ALA A 298 11.84 5.99 13.58
N ARG A 299 11.69 4.97 14.44
CA ARG A 299 11.64 3.58 14.00
C ARG A 299 10.41 3.30 13.14
N GLN A 300 9.25 3.82 13.54
CA GLN A 300 8.03 3.72 12.73
C GLN A 300 8.16 4.47 11.40
N ALA A 301 8.81 5.64 11.40
CA ALA A 301 9.10 6.40 10.18
C ALA A 301 10.04 5.62 9.24
N TYR A 302 11.07 4.98 9.78
CA TYR A 302 11.98 4.09 9.04
C TYR A 302 11.22 2.92 8.41
N ASP A 303 10.37 2.23 9.17
CA ASP A 303 9.58 1.09 8.68
C ASP A 303 8.54 1.53 7.63
N THR A 304 7.91 2.70 7.84
CA THR A 304 6.97 3.33 6.87
C THR A 304 7.68 3.67 5.56
N THR A 305 8.87 4.28 5.65
CA THR A 305 9.67 4.62 4.47
C THR A 305 10.08 3.37 3.70
N LEU A 306 10.48 2.28 4.38
CA LEU A 306 10.75 0.99 3.72
C LEU A 306 9.51 0.43 3.02
N GLY A 307 8.35 0.49 3.69
CA GLY A 307 7.07 0.01 3.18
C GLY A 307 6.67 0.69 1.86
N TRP A 308 6.90 2.00 1.73
CA TRP A 308 6.63 2.73 0.48
C TRP A 308 7.30 2.09 -0.74
N TYR A 309 8.56 1.66 -0.61
CA TYR A 309 9.31 1.04 -1.71
C TYR A 309 9.01 -0.44 -1.86
N ALA A 310 8.84 -1.16 -0.75
CA ALA A 310 8.56 -2.59 -0.76
C ALA A 310 7.16 -2.93 -1.30
N GLY A 311 6.19 -2.02 -1.13
CA GLY A 311 4.82 -2.10 -1.65
C GLY A 311 4.53 -1.09 -2.76
N CYS A 312 5.54 -0.62 -3.48
CA CYS A 312 5.37 0.42 -4.50
C CYS A 312 4.49 -0.07 -5.67
N THR A 313 3.41 0.65 -5.94
CA THR A 313 2.41 0.28 -6.97
C THR A 313 2.60 0.99 -8.31
N VAL A 314 3.73 1.68 -8.49
CA VAL A 314 4.04 2.35 -9.75
C VAL A 314 4.15 1.32 -10.86
N ALA A 315 3.53 1.64 -12.00
CA ALA A 315 3.44 0.72 -13.11
C ALA A 315 4.83 0.21 -13.55
N ARG A 316 4.92 -1.11 -13.75
CA ARG A 316 6.13 -1.84 -14.15
C ARG A 316 7.34 -1.75 -13.20
N LEU A 317 7.21 -1.08 -12.05
CA LEU A 317 8.29 -0.98 -11.08
C LEU A 317 8.45 -2.30 -10.30
N GLN A 318 9.68 -2.76 -10.18
CA GLN A 318 10.03 -4.01 -9.50
C GLN A 318 11.05 -3.78 -8.38
N LEU A 319 10.81 -4.35 -7.20
CA LEU A 319 11.84 -4.51 -6.18
C LEU A 319 12.77 -5.67 -6.58
N VAL A 320 14.02 -5.33 -6.93
CA VAL A 320 15.01 -6.30 -7.41
C VAL A 320 15.72 -6.95 -6.23
N ASP A 321 16.34 -6.14 -5.36
CA ASP A 321 17.16 -6.62 -4.25
C ASP A 321 17.03 -5.74 -3.01
N ALA A 322 17.31 -6.33 -1.85
CA ALA A 322 17.43 -5.65 -0.57
C ALA A 322 18.75 -6.04 0.10
N TYR A 323 19.40 -5.06 0.73
CA TYR A 323 20.65 -5.22 1.46
C TYR A 323 20.52 -4.63 2.86
N LYS A 324 20.95 -5.37 3.87
CA LYS A 324 21.18 -4.83 5.20
C LYS A 324 22.54 -4.14 5.22
N VAL A 325 22.60 -2.94 5.81
CA VAL A 325 23.83 -2.18 5.98
C VAL A 325 24.14 -2.10 7.46
N ALA A 326 25.15 -2.84 7.91
CA ALA A 326 25.66 -2.75 9.28
C ALA A 326 26.69 -1.62 9.39
N GLY A 327 26.81 -1.03 10.58
CA GLY A 327 27.75 0.06 10.86
C GLY A 327 27.30 1.43 10.35
N VAL A 328 26.01 1.60 10.02
CA VAL A 328 25.41 2.87 9.60
C VAL A 328 24.12 3.08 10.38
N GLY A 329 24.17 3.95 11.41
CA GLY A 329 22.99 4.21 12.24
C GLY A 329 22.62 3.05 13.17
N ASP A 330 21.47 3.18 13.82
CA ASP A 330 20.82 2.10 14.56
C ASP A 330 20.25 1.03 13.61
N GLN A 331 19.77 1.46 12.44
CA GLN A 331 19.22 0.61 11.38
C GLN A 331 19.58 1.22 10.04
N ALA A 332 19.97 0.39 9.06
CA ALA A 332 20.11 0.82 7.68
C ALA A 332 19.88 -0.31 6.68
N GLN A 333 19.24 0.04 5.57
CA GLN A 333 19.01 -0.83 4.43
C GLN A 333 19.17 -0.09 3.11
N VAL A 334 19.52 -0.84 2.07
CA VAL A 334 19.55 -0.36 0.69
C VAL A 334 18.64 -1.25 -0.16
N LEU A 335 17.71 -0.64 -0.89
CA LEU A 335 16.82 -1.29 -1.83
C LEU A 335 17.19 -0.91 -3.25
N ARG A 336 17.13 -1.88 -4.16
CA ARG A 336 17.30 -1.64 -5.59
C ARG A 336 15.99 -1.93 -6.30
N LEU A 337 15.45 -0.93 -6.98
CA LEU A 337 14.24 -1.04 -7.78
C LEU A 337 14.54 -0.72 -9.23
N ARG A 338 13.69 -1.20 -10.13
CA ARG A 338 13.80 -0.86 -11.55
C ARG A 338 12.45 -0.79 -12.24
N ILE A 339 12.39 -0.02 -13.32
CA ILE A 339 11.36 -0.10 -14.36
C ILE A 339 12.08 -0.62 -15.61
N PRO A 340 11.88 -1.89 -15.99
CA PRO A 340 12.51 -2.49 -17.17
C PRO A 340 12.16 -1.75 -18.45
N ALA A 341 13.15 -1.43 -19.28
CA ALA A 341 12.98 -0.78 -20.58
C ALA A 341 14.16 -1.09 -21.52
N LYS A 342 14.31 -0.40 -22.67
CA LYS A 342 15.53 -0.54 -23.49
C LYS A 342 16.79 -0.19 -22.70
N ARG A 343 16.68 0.80 -21.82
CA ARG A 343 17.62 1.09 -20.73
C ARG A 343 16.78 1.15 -19.47
N ASP A 344 17.01 0.24 -18.54
CA ASP A 344 16.25 0.18 -17.29
C ASP A 344 16.35 1.53 -16.57
N LYS A 345 15.21 2.03 -16.11
CA LYS A 345 15.21 3.11 -15.12
C LYS A 345 15.43 2.45 -13.76
N VAL A 346 16.54 2.78 -13.10
CA VAL A 346 16.99 2.14 -11.86
C VAL A 346 16.91 3.15 -10.73
N PHE A 347 16.30 2.71 -9.63
CA PHE A 347 16.26 3.45 -8.38
C PHE A 347 17.09 2.71 -7.34
N VAL A 348 18.00 3.41 -6.67
CA VAL A 348 18.72 2.86 -5.52
C VAL A 348 18.37 3.71 -4.31
N VAL A 349 17.80 3.07 -3.30
CA VAL A 349 17.19 3.72 -2.14
C VAL A 349 17.93 3.29 -0.89
N GLY A 350 18.63 4.20 -0.24
CA GLY A 350 19.27 3.99 1.05
C GLY A 350 18.39 4.59 2.14
N ILE A 351 18.10 3.85 3.19
CA ILE A 351 17.32 4.33 4.34
C ILE A 351 18.09 3.97 5.60
N ALA A 352 18.29 4.94 6.49
CA ALA A 352 18.93 4.75 7.78
C ALA A 352 18.18 5.49 8.89
N ARG A 353 18.31 4.98 10.11
CA ARG A 353 17.83 5.62 11.34
C ARG A 353 18.97 5.78 12.32
N THR A 354 19.05 6.92 13.00
CA THR A 354 19.95 7.17 14.13
C THR A 354 19.23 7.98 15.20
N GLY A 355 18.95 7.36 16.36
CA GLY A 355 18.18 7.99 17.42
C GLY A 355 16.77 8.34 16.94
N ALA A 356 16.41 9.63 17.07
CA ALA A 356 15.13 10.19 16.62
C ALA A 356 15.16 10.71 15.17
N LEU A 357 16.22 10.41 14.40
CA LEU A 357 16.38 10.87 13.02
C LEU A 357 16.25 9.70 12.04
N THR A 358 15.51 9.90 10.96
CA THR A 358 15.49 8.99 9.80
C THR A 358 16.02 9.74 8.59
N THR A 359 16.92 9.13 7.83
CA THR A 359 17.45 9.69 6.57
C THR A 359 17.23 8.70 5.44
N SER A 360 16.81 9.20 4.29
CA SER A 360 16.75 8.42 3.06
C SER A 360 17.46 9.13 1.92
N THR A 361 18.11 8.35 1.06
CA THR A 361 18.76 8.79 -0.18
C THR A 361 18.19 8.00 -1.34
N VAL A 362 17.62 8.69 -2.32
CA VAL A 362 16.99 8.07 -3.50
C VAL A 362 17.74 8.53 -4.74
N LEU A 363 18.51 7.63 -5.34
CA LEU A 363 19.16 7.83 -6.62
C LEU A 363 18.24 7.36 -7.74
N ASP A 364 17.90 8.25 -8.68
CA ASP A 364 17.22 7.94 -9.95
C ASP A 364 18.24 8.04 -11.10
N SER A 365 18.40 6.94 -11.85
CA SER A 365 19.32 6.85 -12.98
C SER A 365 18.76 5.97 -14.10
N SER A 366 19.11 6.26 -15.35
CA SER A 366 18.80 5.40 -16.50
C SER A 366 20.05 4.63 -16.95
N ALA A 367 20.56 3.74 -16.11
CA ALA A 367 21.85 3.08 -16.34
C ALA A 367 21.71 1.73 -17.05
N SER A 368 22.61 1.45 -18.01
CA SER A 368 22.77 0.11 -18.60
C SER A 368 23.35 -0.90 -17.61
N THR A 369 24.06 -0.43 -16.59
CA THR A 369 24.63 -1.23 -15.51
C THR A 369 24.19 -0.63 -14.18
N PRO A 370 23.41 -1.35 -13.35
CA PRO A 370 22.95 -0.84 -12.08
C PRO A 370 24.12 -0.52 -11.13
N LEU A 371 24.01 0.58 -10.37
CA LEU A 371 24.97 0.92 -9.33
C LEU A 371 25.02 -0.18 -8.25
N ALA A 372 26.20 -0.50 -7.73
CA ALA A 372 26.35 -1.43 -6.62
C ALA A 372 25.77 -0.83 -5.33
N ALA A 373 25.03 -1.64 -4.57
CA ALA A 373 24.42 -1.23 -3.30
C ALA A 373 25.45 -0.70 -2.27
N SER A 374 26.69 -1.21 -2.33
CA SER A 374 27.80 -0.75 -1.49
C SER A 374 28.17 0.72 -1.69
N ARG A 375 28.02 1.26 -2.91
CA ARG A 375 28.27 2.68 -3.18
C ARG A 375 27.22 3.57 -2.53
N LEU A 376 25.94 3.19 -2.62
CA LEU A 376 24.89 3.96 -1.94
C LEU A 376 24.97 3.82 -0.42
N ALA A 377 25.41 2.68 0.10
CA ALA A 377 25.68 2.50 1.53
C ALA A 377 26.73 3.51 2.04
N ALA A 378 27.74 3.86 1.24
CA ALA A 378 28.72 4.89 1.60
C ALA A 378 28.10 6.30 1.64
N THR A 379 27.23 6.66 0.69
CA THR A 379 26.48 7.93 0.72
C THR A 379 25.53 8.00 1.92
N LEU A 380 24.84 6.91 2.21
CA LEU A 380 23.98 6.80 3.40
C LEU A 380 24.80 6.98 4.68
N ALA A 381 26.00 6.39 4.74
CA ALA A 381 26.92 6.60 5.85
C ALA A 381 27.40 8.05 5.97
N ALA A 382 27.69 8.73 4.86
CA ALA A 382 28.01 10.16 4.88
C ALA A 382 26.85 10.99 5.48
N SER A 383 25.60 10.72 5.06
CA SER A 383 24.44 11.38 5.64
C SER A 383 24.32 11.12 7.14
N VAL A 384 24.47 9.88 7.61
CA VAL A 384 24.39 9.58 9.05
C VAL A 384 25.53 10.25 9.82
N ARG A 385 26.74 10.31 9.25
CA ARG A 385 27.89 10.97 9.88
C ARG A 385 27.63 12.45 10.13
N ASP A 386 27.02 13.15 9.19
CA ASP A 386 26.67 14.56 9.38
C ASP A 386 25.51 14.77 10.34
N LEU A 387 24.50 13.89 10.30
CA LEU A 387 23.37 13.92 11.25
C LEU A 387 23.78 13.61 12.69
N CYS A 388 24.89 12.89 12.90
CA CYS A 388 25.45 12.63 14.21
C CYS A 388 25.96 13.87 14.95
N LYS A 389 26.03 15.02 14.29
CA LYS A 389 26.25 16.32 14.96
C LYS A 389 25.00 16.78 15.75
N SER A 390 23.84 16.19 15.48
CA SER A 390 22.60 16.45 16.20
C SER A 390 22.59 15.77 17.57
N LYS A 391 22.08 16.48 18.59
CA LYS A 391 21.89 15.94 19.95
C LYS A 391 20.84 14.83 20.05
N VAL A 392 20.01 14.64 19.03
CA VAL A 392 18.97 13.59 18.99
C VAL A 392 19.36 12.38 18.12
N ALA A 393 20.59 12.37 17.61
CA ALA A 393 21.17 11.20 16.95
C ALA A 393 21.44 10.07 17.96
N GLY A 394 21.45 8.85 17.47
CA GLY A 394 21.74 7.63 18.24
C GLY A 394 23.08 7.04 17.81
N THR A 395 23.08 5.77 17.40
CA THR A 395 24.31 5.12 16.91
C THR A 395 24.80 5.81 15.65
N CYS A 396 26.10 6.08 15.59
CA CYS A 396 26.76 6.71 14.44
C CYS A 396 27.48 5.68 13.56
N VAL A 397 28.12 6.14 12.48
CA VAL A 397 28.77 5.23 11.53
C VAL A 397 30.07 4.65 12.09
N GLY A 398 30.24 3.34 11.90
CA GLY A 398 31.45 2.57 12.19
C GLY A 398 31.91 1.79 10.96
N THR A 399 32.36 0.55 11.15
CA THR A 399 32.77 -0.32 10.03
C THR A 399 31.56 -0.74 9.20
N ILE A 400 31.50 -0.25 7.96
CA ILE A 400 30.37 -0.49 7.06
C ILE A 400 30.46 -1.90 6.46
N ARG A 401 29.38 -2.67 6.58
CA ARG A 401 29.25 -3.98 5.92
C ARG A 401 27.89 -4.09 5.25
N THR A 402 27.86 -4.49 3.98
CA THR A 402 26.64 -4.74 3.22
C THR A 402 26.44 -6.22 2.99
N SER A 403 25.28 -6.75 3.35
CA SER A 403 24.89 -8.14 3.07
C SER A 403 23.51 -8.19 2.44
N ALA A 404 23.30 -9.13 1.52
CA ALA A 404 21.97 -9.38 0.97
C ALA A 404 21.01 -9.78 2.10
N THR A 405 19.77 -9.33 2.02
CA THR A 405 18.73 -9.63 3.00
C THR A 405 17.39 -9.87 2.31
N LEU A 406 16.41 -10.35 3.07
CA LEU A 406 15.05 -10.55 2.60
C LEU A 406 14.41 -9.21 2.21
N PRO A 407 13.45 -9.19 1.28
CA PRO A 407 12.70 -7.97 1.00
C PRO A 407 12.02 -7.48 2.29
N PRO A 408 12.00 -6.18 2.59
CA PRO A 408 11.30 -5.66 3.75
C PRO A 408 9.78 -5.82 3.57
N PRO A 409 9.00 -5.82 4.67
CA PRO A 409 7.54 -5.91 4.59
C PRO A 409 6.97 -4.84 3.64
N SER A 410 6.11 -5.26 2.71
CA SER A 410 5.52 -4.37 1.71
C SER A 410 4.38 -3.50 2.23
N GLY A 411 3.82 -3.83 3.40
CA GLY A 411 2.55 -3.28 3.88
C GLY A 411 1.32 -3.94 3.24
N GLU A 412 1.51 -4.83 2.27
CA GLU A 412 0.47 -5.75 1.79
C GLU A 412 0.37 -7.00 2.69
N THR A 413 -0.39 -8.02 2.27
CA THR A 413 -0.58 -9.24 3.07
C THR A 413 0.74 -9.97 3.31
N ALA A 414 1.10 -10.12 4.58
CA ALA A 414 2.32 -10.81 5.00
C ALA A 414 2.40 -12.23 4.42
N GLY A 415 3.58 -12.61 3.95
CA GLY A 415 3.81 -13.95 3.39
C GLY A 415 3.45 -14.10 1.91
N MET A 416 2.76 -13.12 1.31
CA MET A 416 2.36 -13.13 -0.10
C MET A 416 3.20 -12.15 -0.93
N LEU A 417 3.19 -12.30 -2.25
CA LEU A 417 3.80 -11.35 -3.17
C LEU A 417 3.17 -9.95 -3.01
N ALA A 418 4.00 -8.91 -3.17
CA ALA A 418 3.55 -7.54 -3.31
C ALA A 418 3.43 -7.16 -4.80
N VAL A 419 2.74 -6.06 -5.12
CA VAL A 419 2.69 -5.53 -6.50
C VAL A 419 4.10 -5.27 -7.05
N ALA A 420 5.00 -4.74 -6.22
CA ALA A 420 6.40 -4.50 -6.57
C ALA A 420 7.22 -5.79 -6.83
N ASP A 421 6.68 -6.97 -6.50
CA ASP A 421 7.34 -8.26 -6.74
C ASP A 421 6.96 -8.87 -8.10
N LEU A 422 5.91 -8.36 -8.74
CA LEU A 422 5.30 -8.97 -9.92
C LEU A 422 6.15 -8.75 -11.18
N PRO A 423 6.10 -9.69 -12.14
CA PRO A 423 6.87 -9.60 -13.36
C PRO A 423 6.33 -8.50 -14.29
N VAL A 424 7.21 -7.83 -15.02
CA VAL A 424 6.76 -6.99 -16.14
C VAL A 424 6.25 -7.88 -17.27
N ILE A 425 5.04 -7.56 -17.72
CA ILE A 425 4.41 -8.21 -18.87
C ILE A 425 4.82 -7.47 -20.14
N PRO A 426 5.30 -8.19 -21.18
CA PRO A 426 5.67 -7.55 -22.44
C PRO A 426 4.51 -6.76 -23.04
N LYS A 427 4.80 -5.54 -23.54
CA LYS A 427 3.84 -4.65 -24.20
C LYS A 427 2.68 -4.17 -23.31
N VAL A 428 2.84 -4.23 -21.99
CA VAL A 428 1.86 -3.73 -21.02
C VAL A 428 2.52 -2.65 -20.17
N ASP A 429 1.95 -1.45 -20.22
CA ASP A 429 2.46 -0.28 -19.51
C ASP A 429 1.75 -0.01 -18.19
N ASP A 430 0.60 -0.63 -17.97
CA ASP A 430 -0.22 -0.46 -16.77
C ASP A 430 0.30 -1.24 -15.55
N ALA A 431 -0.15 -0.82 -14.37
CA ALA A 431 0.22 -1.41 -13.10
C ALA A 431 -0.57 -2.69 -12.81
N TRP A 432 0.11 -3.66 -12.19
CA TRP A 432 -0.57 -4.74 -11.51
C TRP A 432 -1.40 -4.21 -10.34
N ALA A 433 -2.52 -4.86 -10.09
CA ALA A 433 -3.33 -4.71 -8.89
C ALA A 433 -3.65 -6.10 -8.34
N GLY A 434 -3.46 -6.29 -7.03
CA GLY A 434 -3.85 -7.51 -6.35
C GLY A 434 -5.17 -7.33 -5.61
N THR A 435 -6.05 -8.33 -5.66
CA THR A 435 -7.20 -8.40 -4.74
C THR A 435 -6.71 -8.44 -3.30
N ASP A 436 -7.58 -8.08 -2.35
CA ASP A 436 -7.33 -8.39 -0.95
C ASP A 436 -7.16 -9.90 -0.76
N ALA A 437 -6.30 -10.30 0.18
CA ALA A 437 -6.14 -11.70 0.52
C ALA A 437 -7.34 -12.19 1.33
N SER A 438 -7.94 -13.29 0.87
CA SER A 438 -9.06 -13.94 1.55
C SER A 438 -8.67 -15.32 2.07
N SER A 439 -9.37 -15.80 3.10
CA SER A 439 -9.22 -17.19 3.53
C SER A 439 -9.55 -18.16 2.39
N ALA A 440 -8.72 -19.18 2.22
CA ALA A 440 -8.77 -20.10 1.09
C ALA A 440 -9.27 -21.49 1.54
N ALA A 441 -10.57 -21.73 1.45
CA ALA A 441 -11.13 -23.08 1.65
C ALA A 441 -10.82 -24.02 0.47
N THR A 442 -10.77 -23.44 -0.73
CA THR A 442 -10.26 -24.04 -1.96
C THR A 442 -8.92 -23.42 -2.31
N ASN A 443 -8.21 -23.98 -3.29
CA ASN A 443 -6.95 -23.42 -3.79
C ASN A 443 -7.12 -22.94 -5.23
N PRO A 444 -7.47 -21.66 -5.45
CA PRO A 444 -7.62 -21.11 -6.80
C PRO A 444 -6.33 -21.13 -7.64
N ALA A 445 -5.16 -21.20 -7.01
CA ALA A 445 -3.89 -21.39 -7.70
C ALA A 445 -3.65 -22.84 -8.18
N ALA A 446 -4.49 -23.80 -7.79
CA ALA A 446 -4.37 -25.19 -8.23
C ALA A 446 -4.69 -25.34 -9.72
N THR A 447 -4.00 -26.26 -10.36
CA THR A 447 -4.24 -26.63 -11.77
C THR A 447 -4.87 -28.02 -11.85
N PRO A 448 -5.45 -28.39 -13.00
CA PRO A 448 -5.93 -29.76 -13.22
C PRO A 448 -4.85 -30.84 -13.02
N CYS A 449 -3.56 -30.50 -13.19
CA CYS A 449 -2.47 -31.45 -12.99
C CYS A 449 -2.11 -31.66 -11.50
N ASP A 450 -1.91 -30.60 -10.74
CA ASP A 450 -1.46 -30.72 -9.34
C ASP A 450 -2.59 -31.05 -8.37
N LYS A 451 -3.82 -30.58 -8.66
CA LYS A 451 -5.00 -30.71 -7.80
C LYS A 451 -4.67 -30.38 -6.33
N ALA A 452 -3.79 -29.42 -6.10
CA ALA A 452 -3.25 -29.09 -4.79
C ALA A 452 -4.34 -28.49 -3.90
N ASN A 453 -4.43 -28.95 -2.66
CA ASN A 453 -5.39 -28.45 -1.69
C ASN A 453 -4.70 -28.33 -0.33
N PHE A 454 -4.44 -27.09 0.08
CA PHE A 454 -3.72 -26.78 1.31
C PHE A 454 -4.49 -27.24 2.55
N VAL A 455 -5.77 -26.89 2.68
CA VAL A 455 -6.60 -27.22 3.85
C VAL A 455 -6.74 -28.73 4.02
N LYS A 456 -7.11 -29.46 2.97
CA LYS A 456 -7.23 -30.93 3.00
C LYS A 456 -5.89 -31.63 3.32
N SER A 457 -4.78 -30.95 3.08
CA SER A 457 -3.43 -31.46 3.34
C SER A 457 -2.87 -31.03 4.71
N GLY A 458 -3.70 -30.42 5.56
CA GLY A 458 -3.31 -29.98 6.91
C GLY A 458 -2.64 -28.60 6.96
N GLY A 459 -2.75 -27.80 5.90
CA GLY A 459 -2.35 -26.40 5.90
C GLY A 459 -3.33 -25.55 6.71
N SER A 460 -2.80 -24.78 7.66
CA SER A 460 -3.54 -23.80 8.46
C SER A 460 -3.35 -22.38 7.90
N LYS A 461 -4.27 -21.47 8.25
CA LYS A 461 -4.25 -20.07 7.80
C LYS A 461 -4.09 -19.93 6.28
N ALA A 462 -4.74 -20.82 5.52
CA ALA A 462 -4.67 -20.78 4.07
C ALA A 462 -5.27 -19.46 3.57
N GLN A 463 -4.51 -18.72 2.77
CA GLN A 463 -4.89 -17.44 2.19
C GLN A 463 -4.63 -17.46 0.68
N THR A 464 -5.50 -16.80 -0.09
CA THR A 464 -5.36 -16.69 -1.53
C THR A 464 -5.69 -15.28 -2.00
N ARG A 465 -5.04 -14.85 -3.09
CA ARG A 465 -5.36 -13.61 -3.82
C ARG A 465 -5.00 -13.75 -5.29
N THR A 466 -5.59 -12.88 -6.10
CA THR A 466 -5.34 -12.81 -7.54
C THR A 466 -4.83 -11.43 -7.91
N TYR A 467 -3.87 -11.37 -8.81
CA TYR A 467 -3.31 -10.17 -9.39
C TYR A 467 -3.72 -10.07 -10.86
N LEU A 468 -4.14 -8.88 -11.25
CA LEU A 468 -4.62 -8.52 -12.59
C LEU A 468 -3.97 -7.19 -13.00
N ILE A 469 -4.14 -6.81 -14.27
CA ILE A 469 -3.75 -5.49 -14.77
C ILE A 469 -5.01 -4.83 -15.35
N PRO A 470 -5.89 -4.24 -14.50
CA PRO A 470 -7.24 -3.86 -14.91
C PRO A 470 -7.28 -2.85 -16.05
N ALA A 471 -6.32 -1.92 -16.09
CA ALA A 471 -6.27 -0.87 -17.11
C ALA A 471 -5.74 -1.34 -18.49
N ALA A 472 -5.10 -2.51 -18.57
CA ALA A 472 -4.45 -2.97 -19.81
C ALA A 472 -5.37 -3.70 -20.80
N ASN A 473 -6.69 -3.75 -20.54
CA ASN A 473 -7.69 -4.47 -21.33
C ASN A 473 -7.22 -5.88 -21.75
N LEU A 474 -6.63 -6.62 -20.80
CA LEU A 474 -6.09 -7.95 -21.07
C LEU A 474 -7.23 -8.97 -21.21
N PRO A 475 -7.03 -10.06 -21.98
CA PRO A 475 -8.04 -11.11 -22.08
C PRO A 475 -8.45 -11.62 -20.70
N GLN A 476 -9.75 -11.88 -20.48
CA GLN A 476 -10.31 -12.24 -19.15
C GLN A 476 -9.61 -13.40 -18.43
N ARG A 477 -8.93 -14.29 -19.16
CA ARG A 477 -8.18 -15.43 -18.60
C ARG A 477 -6.80 -15.05 -18.08
N PHE A 478 -6.29 -13.87 -18.42
CA PHE A 478 -4.99 -13.40 -17.97
C PHE A 478 -5.03 -13.06 -16.47
N GLY A 479 -4.08 -13.59 -15.72
CA GLY A 479 -3.95 -13.26 -14.30
C GLY A 479 -2.94 -14.14 -13.60
N LEU A 480 -2.54 -13.69 -12.42
CA LEU A 480 -1.66 -14.43 -11.53
C LEU A 480 -2.37 -14.69 -10.22
N THR A 481 -2.39 -15.92 -9.75
CA THR A 481 -3.04 -16.29 -8.49
C THR A 481 -2.01 -16.93 -7.57
N GLU A 482 -2.06 -16.53 -6.31
CA GLU A 482 -1.20 -17.05 -5.26
C GLU A 482 -2.05 -17.62 -4.12
N THR A 483 -1.64 -18.76 -3.60
CA THR A 483 -2.19 -19.34 -2.37
C THR A 483 -1.05 -19.70 -1.45
N ILE A 484 -1.13 -19.29 -0.17
CA ILE A 484 -0.16 -19.65 0.86
C ILE A 484 -0.85 -20.40 2.00
N ALA A 485 -0.11 -21.22 2.74
CA ALA A 485 -0.51 -21.71 4.06
C ALA A 485 0.70 -22.13 4.90
N THR A 486 0.49 -22.28 6.20
CA THR A 486 1.49 -22.83 7.13
C THR A 486 1.08 -24.21 7.61
N PHE A 487 2.02 -25.15 7.60
CA PHE A 487 1.83 -26.53 8.02
C PHE A 487 2.31 -26.73 9.46
N SER A 488 1.92 -27.85 10.08
CA SER A 488 2.31 -28.20 11.45
C SER A 488 3.81 -28.39 11.64
N SER A 489 4.54 -28.76 10.58
CA SER A 489 6.00 -28.93 10.61
C SER A 489 6.63 -28.75 9.22
N PRO A 490 7.96 -28.50 9.16
CA PRO A 490 8.68 -28.49 7.90
C PRO A 490 8.54 -29.80 7.09
N ALA A 491 8.46 -30.94 7.77
CA ALA A 491 8.26 -32.25 7.14
C ALA A 491 6.87 -32.38 6.50
N ALA A 492 5.82 -31.83 7.14
CA ALA A 492 4.47 -31.81 6.57
C ALA A 492 4.41 -30.93 5.31
N ALA A 493 5.03 -29.75 5.35
CA ALA A 493 5.16 -28.86 4.20
C ALA A 493 5.94 -29.52 3.05
N GLU A 494 7.05 -30.22 3.36
CA GLU A 494 7.83 -30.97 2.37
C GLU A 494 7.03 -32.11 1.73
N LYS A 495 6.27 -32.88 2.53
CA LYS A 495 5.38 -33.93 2.02
C LYS A 495 4.32 -33.37 1.06
N PHE A 496 3.77 -32.20 1.37
CA PHE A 496 2.82 -31.52 0.49
C PHE A 496 3.46 -31.13 -0.85
N VAL A 497 4.61 -30.46 -0.82
CA VAL A 497 5.36 -30.09 -2.05
C VAL A 497 5.77 -31.33 -2.87
N SER A 498 6.22 -32.40 -2.22
CA SER A 498 6.56 -33.67 -2.88
C SER A 498 5.34 -34.30 -3.57
N THR A 499 4.17 -34.23 -2.95
CA THR A 499 2.91 -34.73 -3.53
C THR A 499 2.54 -33.96 -4.79
N ILE A 500 2.67 -32.63 -4.77
CA ILE A 500 2.47 -31.79 -5.96
C ILE A 500 3.43 -32.20 -7.08
N ALA A 501 4.73 -32.32 -6.78
CA ALA A 501 5.73 -32.69 -7.77
C ALA A 501 5.46 -34.07 -8.40
N LYS A 502 5.00 -35.06 -7.60
CA LYS A 502 4.61 -36.39 -8.09
C LYS A 502 3.43 -36.31 -9.05
N ARG A 503 2.38 -35.57 -8.70
CA ARG A 503 1.19 -35.38 -9.57
C ARG A 503 1.52 -34.65 -10.86
N MET A 504 2.36 -33.62 -10.79
CA MET A 504 2.82 -32.92 -12.00
C MET A 504 3.62 -33.84 -12.93
N LYS A 505 4.39 -34.79 -12.37
CA LYS A 505 5.13 -35.79 -13.15
C LYS A 505 4.20 -36.81 -13.83
N SER A 506 3.13 -37.24 -13.17
CA SER A 506 2.18 -38.21 -13.74
C SER A 506 1.10 -37.57 -14.64
N CYS A 507 0.91 -36.25 -14.56
CA CYS A 507 -0.18 -35.56 -15.26
C CYS A 507 -0.32 -35.89 -16.76
N PRO A 508 0.74 -35.95 -17.59
CA PRO A 508 0.55 -36.30 -19.01
C PRO A 508 -0.05 -37.69 -19.26
N HIS A 509 0.06 -38.59 -18.29
CA HIS A 509 -0.58 -39.92 -18.33
C HIS A 509 -2.01 -39.87 -17.78
N ASP A 510 -2.22 -39.12 -16.70
CA ASP A 510 -3.51 -39.06 -15.97
C ASP A 510 -4.52 -38.11 -16.66
N GLU A 511 -4.03 -37.10 -17.37
CA GLU A 511 -4.78 -36.06 -18.06
C GLU A 511 -4.30 -36.00 -19.53
N LEU A 512 -4.84 -36.89 -20.38
CA LEU A 512 -4.38 -37.11 -21.76
C LEU A 512 -4.42 -35.85 -22.65
N SER A 513 -5.16 -34.81 -22.25
CA SER A 513 -5.22 -33.51 -22.92
C SER A 513 -4.18 -32.50 -22.45
N SER A 514 -3.29 -32.89 -21.53
CA SER A 514 -2.34 -32.00 -20.85
C SER A 514 -0.88 -32.38 -21.11
N THR A 515 -0.05 -31.38 -21.42
CA THR A 515 1.40 -31.53 -21.48
C THR A 515 2.04 -30.73 -20.34
N VAL A 516 3.11 -31.26 -19.77
CA VAL A 516 3.83 -30.63 -18.66
C VAL A 516 5.33 -30.68 -18.97
N THR A 517 6.02 -29.56 -18.91
CA THR A 517 7.49 -29.55 -19.01
C THR A 517 8.10 -30.24 -17.80
N LYS A 518 9.28 -30.84 -17.95
CA LYS A 518 10.04 -31.40 -16.82
C LYS A 518 10.15 -30.37 -15.68
N ALA A 519 9.90 -30.84 -14.46
CA ALA A 519 10.06 -30.03 -13.25
C ALA A 519 11.50 -29.52 -13.17
N VAL A 520 11.67 -28.22 -12.97
CA VAL A 520 12.96 -27.69 -12.51
C VAL A 520 12.84 -27.50 -11.01
N ILE A 521 13.36 -28.46 -10.24
CA ILE A 521 13.38 -28.43 -8.77
C ILE A 521 14.75 -27.88 -8.36
N HIS A 522 14.76 -26.77 -7.63
CA HIS A 522 15.94 -26.29 -6.95
C HIS A 522 15.74 -26.38 -5.45
N GLN A 523 16.47 -27.31 -4.84
CA GLN A 523 16.68 -27.33 -3.39
C GLN A 523 17.96 -26.55 -3.11
N ALA A 524 17.92 -25.58 -2.20
CA ALA A 524 19.11 -24.83 -1.82
C ALA A 524 19.30 -24.87 -0.31
N GLY A 525 20.40 -25.53 0.10
CA GLY A 525 21.17 -25.30 1.33
C GLY A 525 20.47 -25.41 2.70
N PRO A 526 21.23 -25.28 3.80
CA PRO A 526 20.71 -25.47 5.17
C PRO A 526 19.58 -24.45 5.45
N GLY A 527 18.43 -24.92 5.95
CA GLY A 527 17.25 -24.06 6.20
C GLY A 527 15.94 -24.51 5.53
N SER A 528 15.89 -25.71 4.93
CA SER A 528 14.64 -26.30 4.41
C SER A 528 13.90 -25.45 3.37
N THR A 529 14.61 -24.71 2.51
CA THR A 529 13.99 -23.93 1.44
C THR A 529 13.97 -24.70 0.12
N ALA A 530 12.87 -24.60 -0.63
CA ALA A 530 12.74 -25.23 -1.94
C ALA A 530 11.80 -24.46 -2.85
N TYR A 531 12.01 -24.55 -4.16
CA TYR A 531 10.99 -24.18 -5.13
C TYR A 531 11.04 -25.11 -6.34
N ALA A 532 9.91 -25.22 -7.03
CA ALA A 532 9.77 -25.97 -8.27
C ALA A 532 8.86 -25.21 -9.24
N ARG A 533 9.18 -25.26 -10.54
CA ARG A 533 8.34 -24.69 -11.59
C ARG A 533 8.00 -25.71 -12.67
N TRP A 534 6.84 -25.49 -13.28
CA TRP A 534 6.33 -26.20 -14.45
C TRP A 534 5.71 -25.20 -15.43
N ARG A 535 5.82 -25.53 -16.71
CA ARG A 535 4.96 -24.99 -17.76
C ARG A 535 4.02 -26.11 -18.16
N LEU A 536 2.71 -25.85 -18.13
CA LEU A 536 1.71 -26.81 -18.57
C LEU A 536 0.87 -26.24 -19.70
N GLN A 537 0.41 -27.10 -20.60
CA GLN A 537 -0.57 -26.76 -21.63
C GLN A 537 -1.72 -27.75 -21.52
N SER A 538 -2.94 -27.26 -21.41
CA SER A 538 -4.15 -28.08 -21.38
C SER A 538 -5.00 -27.77 -22.60
N GLN A 539 -5.39 -28.80 -23.34
CA GLN A 539 -6.32 -28.69 -24.44
C GLN A 539 -7.77 -28.71 -23.92
N VAL A 540 -8.52 -27.64 -24.21
CA VAL A 540 -9.85 -27.42 -23.62
C VAL A 540 -10.98 -27.85 -24.55
N ASN A 541 -10.72 -28.04 -25.84
CA ASN A 541 -11.73 -28.50 -26.79
C ASN A 541 -11.14 -29.29 -27.98
N LYS A 542 -12.04 -29.89 -28.77
CA LYS A 542 -11.73 -30.62 -30.01
C LYS A 542 -11.13 -29.73 -31.13
N LYS A 543 -11.14 -28.41 -30.98
CA LYS A 543 -10.56 -27.44 -31.93
C LYS A 543 -9.09 -27.09 -31.62
N ASN A 544 -8.39 -27.91 -30.84
CA ASN A 544 -6.99 -27.72 -30.44
C ASN A 544 -6.69 -26.39 -29.70
N VAL A 545 -7.67 -25.78 -29.02
CA VAL A 545 -7.40 -24.60 -28.18
C VAL A 545 -6.61 -25.05 -26.95
N ARG A 546 -5.33 -24.65 -26.89
CA ARG A 546 -4.42 -24.92 -25.77
C ARG A 546 -4.35 -23.71 -24.84
N ILE A 547 -4.66 -23.91 -23.56
CA ILE A 547 -4.40 -22.92 -22.52
C ILE A 547 -3.08 -23.28 -21.85
N SER A 548 -2.18 -22.32 -21.77
CA SER A 548 -0.88 -22.51 -21.14
C SER A 548 -0.88 -21.88 -19.75
N TYR A 549 -0.23 -22.52 -18.79
CA TYR A 549 -0.08 -22.00 -17.43
C TYR A 549 1.37 -22.13 -16.98
N TRP A 550 1.86 -21.12 -16.29
CA TRP A 550 3.01 -21.25 -15.43
C TRP A 550 2.49 -21.64 -14.06
N MET A 551 3.05 -22.69 -13.47
CA MET A 551 2.72 -23.10 -12.11
C MET A 551 4.02 -23.34 -11.36
N GLY A 552 4.10 -22.86 -10.13
CA GLY A 552 5.20 -23.20 -9.26
C GLY A 552 4.80 -23.22 -7.79
N VAL A 553 5.66 -23.87 -7.02
CA VAL A 553 5.54 -23.95 -5.56
C VAL A 553 6.84 -23.50 -4.94
N ALA A 554 6.74 -22.82 -3.80
CA ALA A 554 7.83 -22.33 -2.99
C ALA A 554 7.60 -22.73 -1.54
N ARG A 555 8.67 -23.05 -0.81
CA ARG A 555 8.63 -23.44 0.60
C ARG A 555 9.78 -22.81 1.38
N VAL A 556 9.47 -22.38 2.59
CA VAL A 556 10.43 -22.01 3.65
C VAL A 556 9.93 -22.61 4.94
N GLY A 557 10.76 -23.40 5.63
CA GLY A 557 10.34 -24.04 6.88
C GLY A 557 9.05 -24.85 6.69
N ASN A 558 8.01 -24.49 7.43
CA ASN A 558 6.66 -25.06 7.37
C ASN A 558 5.67 -24.24 6.52
N ALA A 559 6.09 -23.11 5.94
CA ALA A 559 5.26 -22.27 5.09
C ALA A 559 5.43 -22.65 3.61
N VAL A 560 4.33 -22.67 2.85
CA VAL A 560 4.32 -23.00 1.43
C VAL A 560 3.47 -21.99 0.65
N ALA A 561 3.96 -21.57 -0.50
CA ALA A 561 3.25 -20.79 -1.51
C ALA A 561 3.08 -21.61 -2.78
N GLN A 562 1.92 -21.49 -3.43
CA GLN A 562 1.69 -21.91 -4.80
C GLN A 562 1.34 -20.68 -5.63
N VAL A 563 2.03 -20.50 -6.76
CA VAL A 563 1.84 -19.39 -7.67
C VAL A 563 1.49 -19.95 -9.05
N THR A 564 0.41 -19.45 -9.64
CA THR A 564 -0.01 -19.82 -10.99
C THR A 564 -0.25 -18.56 -11.82
N LEU A 565 0.37 -18.47 -12.99
CA LEU A 565 0.15 -17.42 -13.98
C LEU A 565 -0.47 -18.04 -15.24
N THR A 566 -1.56 -17.45 -15.70
CA THR A 566 -2.27 -17.84 -16.93
C THR A 566 -1.98 -16.81 -18.02
N PRO A 567 -0.91 -16.97 -18.82
CA PRO A 567 -0.62 -16.05 -19.91
C PRO A 567 -1.60 -16.22 -21.08
N VAL A 568 -1.74 -15.19 -21.90
CA VAL A 568 -2.57 -15.21 -23.11
C VAL A 568 -1.83 -14.54 -24.27
N GLY A 569 -1.66 -15.26 -25.38
CA GLY A 569 -1.01 -14.71 -26.59
C GLY A 569 0.41 -14.21 -26.31
N SER A 570 0.70 -12.96 -26.67
CA SER A 570 2.00 -12.32 -26.42
C SER A 570 2.22 -11.84 -24.98
N TYR A 571 1.20 -11.92 -24.12
CA TYR A 571 1.29 -11.54 -22.71
C TYR A 571 1.80 -12.72 -21.87
N ASP A 572 2.98 -13.22 -22.23
CA ASP A 572 3.66 -14.31 -21.53
C ASP A 572 5.01 -13.81 -20.99
N ILE A 573 5.53 -14.52 -19.99
CA ILE A 573 6.85 -14.28 -19.40
C ILE A 573 7.76 -15.48 -19.64
N THR A 574 9.06 -15.24 -19.53
CA THR A 574 10.06 -16.28 -19.64
C THR A 574 10.10 -17.16 -18.38
N GLY A 575 10.62 -18.39 -18.52
CA GLY A 575 10.86 -19.26 -17.37
C GLY A 575 11.82 -18.65 -16.34
N THR A 576 12.75 -17.79 -16.75
CA THR A 576 13.64 -17.04 -15.86
C THR A 576 12.88 -16.01 -15.03
N GLN A 577 11.95 -15.26 -15.64
CA GLN A 577 11.10 -14.30 -14.93
C GLN A 577 10.18 -15.01 -13.93
N PHE A 578 9.55 -16.12 -14.32
CA PHE A 578 8.70 -16.88 -13.39
C PHE A 578 9.51 -17.52 -12.26
N THR A 579 10.75 -17.96 -12.54
CA THR A 579 11.66 -18.47 -11.49
C THR A 579 12.04 -17.37 -10.48
N ALA A 580 12.31 -16.15 -10.95
CA ALA A 580 12.57 -15.02 -10.07
C ALA A 580 11.35 -14.70 -9.18
N LEU A 581 10.15 -14.77 -9.75
CA LEU A 581 8.91 -14.60 -9.00
C LEU A 581 8.73 -15.66 -7.90
N LEU A 582 8.99 -16.94 -8.19
CA LEU A 582 8.91 -18.01 -7.18
C LEU A 582 9.93 -17.84 -6.06
N LYS A 583 11.15 -17.38 -6.38
CA LYS A 583 12.15 -17.03 -5.36
C LYS A 583 11.66 -15.88 -4.48
N ARG A 584 10.99 -14.89 -5.06
CA ARG A 584 10.42 -13.79 -4.29
C ARG A 584 9.24 -14.24 -3.41
N ALA A 585 8.35 -15.08 -3.92
CA ALA A 585 7.28 -15.69 -3.13
C ALA A 585 7.85 -16.49 -1.95
N ARG A 586 8.89 -17.30 -2.19
CA ARG A 586 9.66 -17.98 -1.14
C ARG A 586 10.20 -16.98 -0.11
N ASP A 587 10.82 -15.89 -0.54
CA ASP A 587 11.41 -14.92 0.37
C ASP A 587 10.32 -14.27 1.26
N ARG A 588 9.16 -13.94 0.69
CA ARG A 588 8.00 -13.41 1.42
C ARG A 588 7.47 -14.36 2.49
N LEU A 589 7.51 -15.68 2.27
CA LEU A 589 7.07 -16.67 3.27
C LEU A 589 7.80 -16.55 4.62
N ASN A 590 9.01 -15.97 4.68
CA ASN A 590 9.71 -15.71 5.95
C ASN A 590 8.95 -14.73 6.86
N GLU A 591 8.01 -13.94 6.34
CA GLU A 591 7.17 -13.04 7.14
C GLU A 591 6.12 -13.81 7.96
N VAL A 592 5.88 -15.09 7.66
CA VAL A 592 4.85 -15.95 8.29
C VAL A 592 5.37 -17.32 8.74
N SER A 593 6.65 -17.64 8.49
CA SER A 593 7.29 -18.93 8.81
C SER A 593 7.84 -19.00 10.22
#